data_AF-A0A512B092-F1
#
_entry.id   AF-A0A512B092-F1
#
_cell.length_a   1.000
_cell.length_b   1.000
_cell.length_c   1.000
_cell.angle_alpha   90.00
_cell.angle_beta   90.00
_cell.angle_gamma   90.00
#
_symmetry.space_group_name_H-M   'P 1'
#
loop_
_entity.id
_entity.type
_entity.pdbx_description
1 polymer ?
#
loop_
_entity_poly.entity_id
_entity_poly.type
_entity_poly.pdbx_seq_one_letter_code
_entity_poly.pdbx_strand_id
1 'polypeptide(L)'
;MERGLFTMDTFLRKYWLGILIIFNLGCQLDYVEPLLIQGQAGEADARKKPATDCSEYFYFYEQTRVMLGEVNTSKIVLGFREGVTSEQKAAFIAKHPYLQSIQNELNTGSADATIVLLTTGLTCAQVETVLNQLAKKQEIRYANPFFQSPIDESLLGITNQFILNLKPGYTSEDLEKLTRRTKTRIVEQLGEGIFILSADKYSAGNALQMANKFSQFRQVASSEPDFLYDLQSPGLKL
;
A
#
# COMPACT_ATOMS: atom_id res chain seq x y z
N MET A 1 -74.36 -36.56 -15.89
CA MET A 1 -75.33 -35.66 -16.56
C MET A 1 -75.10 -34.27 -16.01
N GLU A 2 -74.89 -33.32 -16.94
CA GLU A 2 -75.12 -31.85 -16.86
C GLU A 2 -74.40 -31.06 -15.75
N ARG A 3 -73.32 -30.32 -16.09
CA ARG A 3 -73.25 -28.94 -16.64
C ARG A 3 -73.58 -27.84 -15.61
N GLY A 4 -72.66 -26.90 -15.48
CA GLY A 4 -72.87 -25.64 -14.78
C GLY A 4 -71.64 -24.73 -14.80
N LEU A 5 -71.25 -24.28 -16.00
CA LEU A 5 -70.32 -23.17 -16.22
C LEU A 5 -71.07 -21.86 -15.94
N PHE A 6 -70.55 -20.98 -15.08
CA PHE A 6 -70.94 -19.56 -15.06
C PHE A 6 -69.68 -18.70 -14.97
N THR A 7 -69.34 -18.11 -16.10
CA THR A 7 -68.40 -16.99 -16.23
C THR A 7 -69.13 -15.70 -15.88
N MET A 8 -68.53 -14.82 -15.09
CA MET A 8 -68.89 -13.41 -15.16
C MET A 8 -67.65 -12.53 -15.13
N ASP A 9 -67.45 -11.96 -16.31
CA ASP A 9 -66.47 -11.01 -16.73
C ASP A 9 -66.48 -9.71 -15.90
N THR A 10 -65.28 -9.14 -15.79
CA THR A 10 -64.98 -7.70 -15.74
C THR A 10 -66.02 -6.78 -15.10
N PHE A 11 -65.76 -6.37 -13.86
CA PHE A 11 -66.09 -5.02 -13.41
C PHE A 11 -65.15 -4.62 -12.26
N LEU A 12 -64.71 -3.37 -12.25
CA LEU A 12 -63.89 -2.71 -11.21
C LEU A 12 -62.36 -2.82 -11.34
N ARG A 13 -61.90 -2.56 -12.56
CA ARG A 13 -60.72 -1.73 -12.80
C ARG A 13 -61.07 -0.30 -12.37
N LYS A 14 -60.77 0.10 -11.12
CA LYS A 14 -60.63 1.52 -10.72
C LYS A 14 -60.19 1.66 -9.26
N TYR A 15 -59.05 2.32 -9.09
CA TYR A 15 -58.47 2.80 -7.84
C TYR A 15 -57.85 1.72 -6.95
N TRP A 16 -56.52 1.67 -6.94
CA TRP A 16 -55.71 1.96 -5.76
C TRP A 16 -54.25 2.09 -6.22
N LEU A 17 -53.90 3.31 -6.60
CA LEU A 17 -52.52 3.80 -6.61
C LEU A 17 -52.07 3.82 -5.15
N GLY A 18 -51.24 2.86 -4.75
CA GLY A 18 -50.61 2.79 -3.44
C GLY A 18 -49.11 2.69 -3.62
N ILE A 19 -48.47 3.85 -3.71
CA ILE A 19 -47.02 4.06 -3.80
C ILE A 19 -46.35 3.49 -2.54
N LEU A 20 -45.48 2.50 -2.70
CA LEU A 20 -44.59 2.00 -1.65
C LEU A 20 -43.14 2.23 -2.10
N ILE A 21 -42.70 3.49 -1.96
CA ILE A 21 -41.30 3.91 -2.09
C ILE A 21 -40.63 3.54 -0.77
N ILE A 22 -39.91 2.42 -0.76
CA ILE A 22 -38.97 2.11 0.32
C ILE A 22 -37.69 2.89 0.02
N PHE A 23 -37.49 3.97 0.77
CA PHE A 23 -36.24 4.71 0.82
C PHE A 23 -35.10 3.78 1.28
N ASN A 24 -34.31 3.31 0.33
CA ASN A 24 -32.97 2.80 0.60
C ASN A 24 -32.07 4.00 0.88
N LEU A 25 -31.98 4.42 2.14
CA LEU A 25 -30.87 5.25 2.62
C LEU A 25 -29.63 4.35 2.77
N GLY A 26 -29.11 3.90 1.63
CA GLY A 26 -27.71 3.50 1.55
C GLY A 26 -26.89 4.78 1.49
N CYS A 27 -26.16 5.10 2.56
CA CYS A 27 -25.03 6.01 2.46
C CYS A 27 -23.99 5.34 1.55
N GLN A 28 -24.06 5.59 0.25
CA GLN A 28 -22.90 5.46 -0.60
C GLN A 28 -21.99 6.64 -0.24
N LEU A 29 -20.87 6.33 0.43
CA LEU A 29 -19.73 7.22 0.46
C LEU A 29 -19.27 7.35 -1.00
N ASP A 30 -19.65 8.46 -1.63
CA ASP A 30 -19.15 8.85 -2.94
C ASP A 30 -17.62 8.97 -2.83
N TYR A 31 -16.93 7.93 -3.28
CA TYR A 31 -15.51 7.98 -3.50
C TYR A 31 -15.31 8.82 -4.76
N VAL A 32 -15.06 10.12 -4.57
CA VAL A 32 -14.69 11.02 -5.66
C VAL A 32 -13.31 10.59 -6.15
N GLU A 33 -13.25 9.92 -7.29
CA GLU A 33 -11.99 9.72 -8.02
C GLU A 33 -11.39 11.11 -8.32
N PRO A 34 -10.16 11.40 -7.89
CA PRO A 34 -9.50 12.62 -8.33
C PRO A 34 -9.26 12.53 -9.83
N LEU A 35 -9.84 13.50 -10.56
CA LEU A 35 -9.60 13.74 -11.98
C LEU A 35 -8.11 13.62 -12.30
N LEU A 36 -7.77 12.65 -13.15
CA LEU A 36 -6.46 12.55 -13.77
C LEU A 36 -6.26 13.76 -14.68
N ILE A 37 -5.62 14.80 -14.15
CA ILE A 37 -5.04 15.86 -14.97
C ILE A 37 -3.90 15.22 -15.77
N GLN A 38 -4.19 14.87 -17.03
CA GLN A 38 -3.17 14.58 -18.03
C GLN A 38 -2.45 15.90 -18.37
N GLY A 39 -1.49 16.27 -17.53
CA GLY A 39 -0.45 17.24 -17.86
C GLY A 39 0.84 16.49 -18.13
N GLN A 40 1.38 16.61 -19.34
CA GLN A 40 2.76 16.24 -19.64
C GLN A 40 3.68 17.14 -18.81
N ALA A 41 3.99 16.73 -17.59
CA ALA A 41 4.99 17.37 -16.75
C ALA A 41 6.35 16.77 -17.12
N GLY A 42 7.18 17.57 -17.80
CA GLY A 42 8.62 17.40 -17.72
C GLY A 42 9.03 17.36 -16.24
N GLU A 43 10.13 16.67 -15.96
CA GLU A 43 10.70 16.38 -14.63
C GLU A 43 10.97 17.68 -13.86
N ALA A 44 9.89 18.26 -13.34
CA ALA A 44 9.89 19.55 -12.66
C ALA A 44 10.49 19.34 -11.28
N ASP A 45 11.54 20.12 -11.02
CA ASP A 45 12.29 20.19 -9.78
C ASP A 45 11.35 20.14 -8.57
N ALA A 46 11.30 18.98 -7.91
CA ALA A 46 10.45 18.71 -6.74
C ALA A 46 10.68 19.74 -5.61
N ARG A 47 11.79 20.52 -5.67
CA ARG A 47 12.13 21.59 -4.74
C ARG A 47 11.25 22.84 -4.84
N LYS A 48 10.52 23.06 -5.95
CA LYS A 48 9.82 24.34 -6.21
C LYS A 48 8.35 24.41 -5.76
N LYS A 49 7.74 23.30 -5.33
CA LYS A 49 6.35 23.32 -4.85
C LYS A 49 6.33 23.62 -3.35
N PRO A 50 5.56 24.62 -2.87
CA PRO A 50 5.40 24.84 -1.43
C PRO A 50 4.79 23.58 -0.81
N ALA A 51 5.43 23.09 0.26
CA ALA A 51 5.00 21.89 0.96
C ALA A 51 3.61 22.13 1.56
N THR A 52 2.64 21.40 1.06
CA THR A 52 1.35 21.15 1.72
C THR A 52 1.60 19.99 2.70
N ASP A 53 0.97 20.03 3.88
CA ASP A 53 1.26 19.20 5.06
C ASP A 53 1.66 17.74 4.77
N CYS A 54 2.58 17.22 5.57
CA CYS A 54 3.06 15.85 5.43
C CYS A 54 2.04 14.84 5.98
N SER A 55 1.93 13.68 5.31
CA SER A 55 1.05 12.63 5.80
C SER A 55 1.64 11.98 7.04
N GLU A 56 0.80 11.73 8.05
CA GLU A 56 1.17 10.87 9.17
C GLU A 56 0.93 9.39 8.83
N TYR A 57 1.94 8.57 9.08
CA TYR A 57 1.88 7.13 8.84
C TYR A 57 1.76 6.35 10.16
N PHE A 58 1.20 5.16 10.04
CA PHE A 58 1.03 4.24 11.16
C PHE A 58 0.95 2.81 10.64
N TYR A 59 1.11 1.85 11.54
CA TYR A 59 0.75 0.46 11.30
C TYR A 59 -0.03 -0.13 12.47
N PHE A 60 -0.60 -1.33 12.30
CA PHE A 60 -1.21 -2.07 13.39
C PHE A 60 -0.25 -3.15 13.91
N TYR A 61 0.00 -3.13 15.22
CA TYR A 61 0.69 -4.19 15.96
C TYR A 61 -0.25 -4.70 17.05
N GLU A 62 -0.55 -6.00 17.07
CA GLU A 62 -1.49 -6.58 18.05
C GLU A 62 -2.82 -5.81 18.16
N GLN A 63 -3.37 -5.38 17.02
CA GLN A 63 -4.59 -4.53 16.91
C GLN A 63 -4.47 -3.11 17.49
N THR A 64 -3.29 -2.72 17.96
CA THR A 64 -2.99 -1.36 18.41
C THR A 64 -2.37 -0.57 17.28
N ARG A 65 -2.79 0.70 17.14
CA ARG A 65 -2.20 1.62 16.18
C ARG A 65 -0.87 2.14 16.70
N VAL A 66 0.21 1.86 15.97
CA VAL A 66 1.56 2.38 16.23
C VAL A 66 1.87 3.48 15.23
N MET A 67 2.10 4.70 15.73
CA MET A 67 2.42 5.86 14.90
C MET A 67 3.87 5.79 14.42
N LEU A 68 4.08 5.94 13.11
CA LEU A 68 5.39 6.09 12.48
C LEU A 68 5.75 7.56 12.27
N GLY A 69 4.77 8.46 12.33
CA GLY A 69 4.95 9.89 12.09
C GLY A 69 5.15 10.20 10.61
N GLU A 70 5.96 11.21 10.32
CA GLU A 70 6.27 11.65 8.96
C GLU A 70 7.39 10.83 8.33
N VAL A 71 7.44 10.83 6.99
CA VAL A 71 8.54 10.17 6.26
C VAL A 71 9.88 10.84 6.57
N ASN A 72 10.91 10.01 6.75
CA ASN A 72 12.28 10.46 6.91
C ASN A 72 12.79 11.12 5.62
N THR A 73 13.53 12.22 5.77
CA THR A 73 14.01 13.04 4.64
C THR A 73 15.43 12.72 4.18
N SER A 74 16.11 11.77 4.83
CA SER A 74 17.51 11.43 4.55
C SER A 74 17.69 10.20 3.66
N LYS A 75 16.71 9.28 3.61
CA LYS A 75 16.84 8.02 2.88
C LYS A 75 15.50 7.40 2.50
N ILE A 76 15.52 6.55 1.48
CA ILE A 76 14.39 5.76 0.98
C ILE A 76 14.83 4.32 0.67
N VAL A 77 13.86 3.42 0.54
CA VAL A 77 14.07 2.06 0.05
C VAL A 77 13.59 1.95 -1.39
N LEU A 78 14.46 1.50 -2.29
CA LEU A 78 14.11 1.17 -3.67
C LEU A 78 14.25 -0.32 -3.91
N GLY A 79 13.22 -0.95 -4.45
CA GLY A 79 13.35 -2.25 -5.09
C GLY A 79 13.49 -2.07 -6.58
N PHE A 80 14.64 -2.42 -7.15
CA PHE A 80 14.81 -2.48 -8.59
C PHE A 80 14.15 -3.75 -9.16
N ARG A 81 13.81 -3.74 -10.45
CA ARG A 81 13.39 -4.96 -11.14
C ARG A 81 14.56 -5.94 -11.25
N GLU A 82 14.22 -7.21 -11.40
CA GLU A 82 15.20 -8.26 -11.65
C GLU A 82 16.03 -7.95 -12.91
N GLY A 83 17.32 -8.28 -12.86
CA GLY A 83 18.26 -8.06 -13.94
C GLY A 83 18.86 -6.64 -14.02
N VAL A 84 18.42 -5.69 -13.19
CA VAL A 84 19.08 -4.37 -13.11
C VAL A 84 20.43 -4.50 -12.38
N THR A 85 21.52 -4.27 -13.10
CA THR A 85 22.89 -4.40 -12.57
C THR A 85 23.27 -3.26 -11.65
N SER A 86 24.31 -3.42 -10.84
CA SER A 86 24.82 -2.36 -9.96
C SER A 86 25.22 -1.09 -10.73
N GLU A 87 25.80 -1.23 -11.93
CA GLU A 87 26.14 -0.10 -12.79
C GLU A 87 24.89 0.62 -13.29
N GLN A 88 23.84 -0.12 -13.64
CA GLN A 88 22.56 0.45 -14.05
C GLN A 88 21.86 1.15 -12.88
N LYS A 89 21.92 0.59 -11.66
CA LYS A 89 21.42 1.25 -10.45
C LYS A 89 22.18 2.55 -10.21
N ALA A 90 23.51 2.54 -10.24
CA ALA A 90 24.33 3.74 -10.08
C ALA A 90 24.01 4.81 -11.14
N ALA A 91 23.86 4.42 -12.40
CA ALA A 91 23.45 5.32 -13.48
C ALA A 91 22.02 5.86 -13.29
N PHE A 92 21.10 5.04 -12.75
CA PHE A 92 19.76 5.48 -12.40
C PHE A 92 19.82 6.54 -11.28
N ILE A 93 20.59 6.32 -10.22
CA ILE A 93 20.77 7.30 -9.13
C ILE A 93 21.32 8.61 -9.68
N ALA A 94 22.38 8.57 -10.48
CA ALA A 94 23.02 9.76 -11.04
C ALA A 94 22.10 10.60 -11.95
N LYS A 95 21.06 9.99 -12.56
CA LYS A 95 20.08 10.69 -13.39
C LYS A 95 19.02 11.44 -12.59
N HIS A 96 18.85 11.15 -11.30
CA HIS A 96 17.78 11.73 -10.49
C HIS A 96 18.37 12.65 -9.41
N PRO A 97 18.28 13.97 -9.54
CA PRO A 97 19.03 14.93 -8.71
C PRO A 97 18.59 15.00 -7.23
N TYR A 98 17.50 14.32 -6.86
CA TYR A 98 17.05 14.17 -5.48
C TYR A 98 17.61 12.91 -4.80
N LEU A 99 18.30 12.04 -5.54
CA LEU A 99 19.02 10.88 -5.04
C LEU A 99 20.51 11.21 -4.99
N GLN A 100 21.16 10.86 -3.89
CA GLN A 100 22.58 11.14 -3.67
C GLN A 100 23.45 9.92 -4.00
N SER A 101 23.24 8.81 -3.31
CA SER A 101 24.04 7.58 -3.46
C SER A 101 23.31 6.36 -2.91
N ILE A 102 23.77 5.18 -3.32
CA ILE A 102 23.37 3.92 -2.69
C ILE A 102 24.14 3.78 -1.37
N GLN A 103 23.44 3.63 -0.25
CA GLN A 103 24.04 3.39 1.07
C GLN A 103 24.30 1.91 1.29
N ASN A 104 23.33 1.06 0.94
CA ASN A 104 23.38 -0.38 1.17
C ASN A 104 22.48 -1.13 0.20
N GLU A 105 22.77 -2.40 -0.03
CA GLU A 105 21.95 -3.33 -0.80
C GLU A 105 21.72 -4.60 0.02
N LEU A 106 20.46 -4.93 0.26
CA LEU A 106 20.05 -6.18 0.88
C LEU A 106 19.49 -7.09 -0.20
N ASN A 107 20.08 -8.27 -0.37
CA ASN A 107 19.64 -9.27 -1.32
C ASN A 107 19.21 -10.53 -0.56
N THR A 108 17.95 -10.58 -0.17
CA THR A 108 17.34 -11.75 0.50
C THR A 108 16.54 -12.61 -0.48
N GLY A 109 16.57 -12.28 -1.77
CA GLY A 109 15.86 -12.95 -2.85
C GLY A 109 14.41 -12.52 -2.99
N SER A 110 13.68 -12.43 -1.88
CA SER A 110 12.26 -12.07 -1.90
C SER A 110 11.97 -10.62 -1.48
N ALA A 111 12.90 -9.97 -0.77
CA ALA A 111 12.82 -8.59 -0.30
C ALA A 111 14.01 -7.72 -0.75
N ASP A 112 14.53 -7.97 -1.96
CA ASP A 112 15.69 -7.24 -2.47
C ASP A 112 15.47 -5.72 -2.42
N ALA A 113 16.28 -5.05 -1.60
CA ALA A 113 16.12 -3.68 -1.21
C ALA A 113 17.44 -2.92 -1.38
N THR A 114 17.37 -1.77 -2.04
CA THR A 114 18.48 -0.82 -2.16
C THR A 114 18.15 0.41 -1.33
N ILE A 115 18.93 0.65 -0.27
CA ILE A 115 18.82 1.85 0.56
C ILE A 115 19.54 2.98 -0.16
N VAL A 116 18.83 4.08 -0.41
CA VAL A 116 19.34 5.22 -1.17
C VAL A 116 19.27 6.47 -0.30
N LEU A 117 20.39 7.18 -0.20
CA LEU A 117 20.44 8.49 0.44
C LEU A 117 19.77 9.53 -0.46
N LEU A 118 18.98 10.39 0.16
CA LEU A 118 18.37 11.54 -0.47
C LEU A 118 19.29 12.75 -0.37
N THR A 119 19.20 13.67 -1.33
CA THR A 119 19.88 14.96 -1.19
C THR A 119 19.32 15.76 -0.02
N THR A 120 20.18 16.47 0.71
CA THR A 120 19.78 17.29 1.86
C THR A 120 18.78 18.39 1.49
N GLY A 121 17.92 18.76 2.44
CA GLY A 121 17.00 19.89 2.31
C GLY A 121 15.63 19.55 1.69
N LEU A 122 15.34 18.28 1.45
CA LEU A 122 13.99 17.84 1.09
C LEU A 122 13.06 17.88 2.30
N THR A 123 11.83 18.32 2.09
CA THR A 123 10.74 18.17 3.08
C THR A 123 10.09 16.79 2.95
N CYS A 124 9.36 16.35 3.98
CA CYS A 124 8.61 15.08 3.93
C CYS A 124 7.64 15.02 2.74
N ALA A 125 6.89 16.10 2.45
CA ALA A 125 6.00 16.15 1.28
C ALA A 125 6.73 16.04 -0.07
N GLN A 126 7.96 16.57 -0.14
CA GLN A 126 8.81 16.40 -1.32
C GLN A 126 9.30 14.95 -1.45
N VAL A 127 9.64 14.29 -0.34
CA VAL A 127 10.00 12.87 -0.34
C VAL A 127 8.82 12.01 -0.78
N GLU A 128 7.61 12.26 -0.32
CA GLU A 128 6.41 11.54 -0.80
C GLU A 128 6.21 11.73 -2.31
N THR A 129 6.43 12.96 -2.81
CA THR A 129 6.38 13.24 -4.25
C THR A 129 7.44 12.44 -5.00
N VAL A 130 8.68 12.39 -4.49
CA VAL A 130 9.79 11.61 -5.05
C VAL A 130 9.44 10.12 -5.07
N LEU A 131 8.93 9.55 -3.97
CA LEU A 131 8.51 8.15 -3.89
C LEU A 131 7.46 7.82 -4.95
N ASN A 132 6.45 8.68 -5.10
CA ASN A 132 5.40 8.54 -6.12
C ASN A 132 5.93 8.65 -7.56
N GLN A 133 6.94 9.48 -7.81
CA GLN A 133 7.60 9.57 -9.11
C GLN A 133 8.44 8.32 -9.41
N LEU A 134 9.24 7.87 -8.44
CA LEU A 134 10.11 6.70 -8.56
C LEU A 134 9.31 5.42 -8.76
N ALA A 135 8.19 5.25 -8.06
CA ALA A 135 7.31 4.08 -8.22
C ALA A 135 6.77 3.90 -9.65
N LYS A 136 6.76 4.98 -10.47
CA LYS A 136 6.31 4.95 -11.87
C LYS A 136 7.44 4.60 -12.85
N LYS A 137 8.70 4.64 -12.43
CA LYS A 137 9.85 4.36 -13.31
C LYS A 137 9.87 2.88 -13.70
N GLN A 138 10.35 2.58 -14.91
CA GLN A 138 10.31 1.22 -15.44
C GLN A 138 11.29 0.28 -14.74
N GLU A 139 12.39 0.82 -14.23
CA GLU A 139 13.46 0.13 -13.52
C GLU A 139 13.07 -0.21 -12.07
N ILE A 140 12.08 0.49 -11.52
CA ILE A 140 11.65 0.39 -10.13
C ILE A 140 10.46 -0.55 -10.01
N ARG A 141 10.57 -1.52 -9.11
CA ARG A 141 9.53 -2.47 -8.70
C ARG A 141 8.67 -1.86 -7.57
N TYR A 142 9.32 -1.20 -6.62
CA TYR A 142 8.69 -0.46 -5.52
C TYR A 142 9.62 0.66 -5.02
N ALA A 143 9.02 1.71 -4.46
CA ALA A 143 9.73 2.81 -3.82
C ALA A 143 9.00 3.16 -2.52
N ASN A 144 9.70 3.04 -1.39
CA ASN A 144 9.11 3.09 -0.06
C ASN A 144 9.88 4.02 0.89
N PRO A 145 9.20 4.61 1.88
CA PRO A 145 9.81 5.53 2.82
C PRO A 145 10.64 4.82 3.90
N PHE A 146 11.48 5.61 4.57
CA PHE A 146 11.95 5.35 5.92
C PHE A 146 11.16 6.17 6.93
N PHE A 147 11.18 5.74 8.19
CA PHE A 147 10.60 6.44 9.33
C PHE A 147 11.58 6.44 10.50
N GLN A 148 11.38 7.37 11.44
CA GLN A 148 11.98 7.25 12.76
C GLN A 148 11.25 6.16 13.54
N SER A 149 11.98 5.25 14.17
CA SER A 149 11.37 4.27 15.07
C SER A 149 10.67 4.98 16.23
N PRO A 150 9.43 4.59 16.59
CA PRO A 150 8.75 5.14 17.75
C PRO A 150 9.26 4.57 19.08
N ILE A 151 10.10 3.54 19.04
CA ILE A 151 10.60 2.80 20.21
C ILE A 151 12.03 3.23 20.55
N ASP A 152 12.85 3.52 19.53
CA ASP A 152 14.26 3.83 19.67
C ASP A 152 14.74 4.86 18.63
N GLU A 153 16.02 5.18 18.64
CA GLU A 153 16.61 6.14 17.70
C GLU A 153 16.91 5.53 16.32
N SER A 154 16.55 4.27 16.05
CA SER A 154 16.81 3.63 14.77
C SER A 154 15.89 4.15 13.65
N LEU A 155 16.30 3.92 12.40
CA LEU A 155 15.48 4.19 11.24
C LEU A 155 14.85 2.90 10.71
N LEU A 156 13.56 2.97 10.39
CA LEU A 156 12.76 1.84 9.89
C LEU A 156 12.44 2.05 8.41
N GLY A 157 13.02 1.23 7.54
CA GLY A 157 12.72 1.21 6.12
C GLY A 157 11.55 0.26 5.83
N ILE A 158 10.57 0.69 5.04
CA ILE A 158 9.50 -0.21 4.61
C ILE A 158 9.99 -1.07 3.43
N THR A 159 10.08 -2.39 3.62
CA THR A 159 10.37 -3.31 2.52
C THR A 159 9.15 -3.48 1.61
N ASN A 160 9.23 -4.33 0.59
CA ASN A 160 8.04 -4.73 -0.16
C ASN A 160 7.24 -5.85 0.52
N GLN A 161 7.61 -6.25 1.73
CA GLN A 161 7.01 -7.39 2.42
C GLN A 161 6.20 -6.97 3.65
N PHE A 162 5.25 -7.83 4.00
CA PHE A 162 4.49 -7.76 5.24
C PHE A 162 4.13 -9.16 5.71
N ILE A 163 4.06 -9.32 7.02
CA ILE A 163 3.71 -10.59 7.67
C ILE A 163 2.22 -10.58 7.95
N LEU A 164 1.60 -11.74 7.82
CA LEU A 164 0.18 -11.94 8.05
C LEU A 164 -0.06 -13.24 8.80
N ASN A 165 -0.88 -13.13 9.86
CA ASN A 165 -1.42 -14.27 10.59
C ASN A 165 -2.91 -14.39 10.32
N LEU A 166 -3.37 -15.56 9.87
CA LEU A 166 -4.78 -15.90 9.75
C LEU A 166 -5.36 -16.30 11.10
N LYS A 167 -6.66 -16.05 11.30
CA LYS A 167 -7.39 -16.61 12.43
C LYS A 167 -7.59 -18.13 12.25
N PRO A 168 -7.73 -18.89 13.35
CA PRO A 168 -8.08 -20.30 13.27
C PRO A 168 -9.33 -20.54 12.43
N GLY A 169 -9.30 -21.60 11.62
CA GLY A 169 -10.40 -21.98 10.73
C GLY A 169 -10.39 -21.31 9.35
N TYR A 170 -9.49 -20.35 9.10
CA TYR A 170 -9.21 -19.83 7.75
C TYR A 170 -7.99 -20.52 7.16
N THR A 171 -7.97 -20.62 5.83
CA THR A 171 -6.99 -21.43 5.08
C THR A 171 -6.14 -20.58 4.14
N SER A 172 -5.09 -21.18 3.58
CA SER A 172 -4.32 -20.57 2.48
C SER A 172 -5.21 -20.22 1.28
N GLU A 173 -6.24 -21.01 1.00
CA GLU A 173 -7.21 -20.71 -0.08
C GLU A 173 -7.98 -19.42 0.18
N ASP A 174 -8.32 -19.14 1.43
CA ASP A 174 -8.96 -17.87 1.82
C ASP A 174 -8.01 -16.69 1.67
N LEU A 175 -6.73 -16.90 2.02
CA LEU A 175 -5.69 -15.90 1.80
C LEU A 175 -5.50 -15.61 0.31
N GLU A 176 -5.49 -16.64 -0.55
CA GLU A 176 -5.36 -16.47 -2.00
C GLU A 176 -6.49 -15.61 -2.60
N LYS A 177 -7.71 -15.72 -2.08
CA LYS A 177 -8.83 -14.86 -2.51
C LYS A 177 -8.52 -13.38 -2.23
N LEU A 178 -7.87 -13.09 -1.11
CA LEU A 178 -7.44 -11.73 -0.77
C LEU A 178 -6.30 -11.26 -1.65
N THR A 179 -5.26 -12.09 -1.81
CA THR A 179 -4.08 -11.71 -2.58
C THR A 179 -4.41 -11.45 -4.05
N ARG A 180 -5.32 -12.22 -4.64
CA ARG A 180 -5.86 -11.93 -5.99
C ARG A 180 -6.56 -10.58 -6.05
N ARG A 181 -7.38 -10.24 -5.06
CA ARG A 181 -8.12 -8.96 -5.00
C ARG A 181 -7.18 -7.76 -4.80
N THR A 182 -6.13 -7.91 -4.01
CA THR A 182 -5.16 -6.84 -3.71
C THR A 182 -3.95 -6.84 -4.63
N LYS A 183 -3.85 -7.82 -5.53
CA LYS A 183 -2.69 -8.07 -6.39
C LYS A 183 -1.39 -8.14 -5.59
N THR A 184 -1.45 -8.73 -4.39
CA THR A 184 -0.26 -9.09 -3.61
C THR A 184 0.13 -10.52 -3.92
N ARG A 185 1.34 -10.93 -3.52
CA ARG A 185 1.85 -12.29 -3.75
C ARG A 185 2.23 -12.93 -2.43
N ILE A 186 1.87 -14.19 -2.24
CA ILE A 186 2.39 -15.02 -1.14
C ILE A 186 3.84 -15.36 -1.48
N VAL A 187 4.76 -14.96 -0.60
CA VAL A 187 6.20 -15.22 -0.74
C VAL A 187 6.54 -16.56 -0.13
N GLU A 188 6.11 -16.76 1.11
CA GLU A 188 6.47 -17.91 1.94
C GLU A 188 5.41 -18.14 3.01
N GLN A 189 5.28 -19.40 3.44
CA GLN A 189 4.51 -19.77 4.63
C GLN A 189 5.49 -20.16 5.73
N LEU A 190 5.48 -19.41 6.84
CA LEU A 190 6.39 -19.63 7.97
C LEU A 190 5.86 -20.67 8.96
N GLY A 191 4.55 -20.91 8.94
CA GLY A 191 3.87 -21.83 9.84
C GLY A 191 2.39 -21.95 9.54
N GLU A 192 1.66 -22.67 10.39
CA GLU A 192 0.21 -22.77 10.25
C GLU A 192 -0.44 -21.39 10.43
N GLY A 193 -1.05 -20.88 9.36
CA GLY A 193 -1.70 -19.57 9.36
C GLY A 193 -0.76 -18.37 9.25
N ILE A 194 0.57 -18.55 9.18
CA ILE A 194 1.56 -17.45 9.14
C ILE A 194 2.20 -17.36 7.77
N PHE A 195 2.11 -16.19 7.13
CA PHE A 195 2.57 -15.97 5.77
C PHE A 195 3.37 -14.68 5.63
N ILE A 196 4.41 -14.71 4.79
CA ILE A 196 5.04 -13.51 4.23
C ILE A 196 4.36 -13.22 2.90
N LEU A 197 3.89 -11.98 2.74
CA LEU A 197 3.34 -11.48 1.49
C LEU A 197 4.22 -10.35 0.97
N SER A 198 4.24 -10.17 -0.35
CA SER A 198 4.87 -9.03 -1.00
C SER A 198 3.86 -8.16 -1.75
N ALA A 199 4.08 -6.85 -1.72
CA ALA A 199 3.36 -5.85 -2.48
C ALA A 199 4.33 -5.02 -3.33
N ASP A 200 4.03 -4.87 -4.62
CA ASP A 200 4.79 -4.03 -5.54
C ASP A 200 3.90 -2.94 -6.16
N LYS A 201 4.42 -2.20 -7.13
CA LYS A 201 3.67 -1.13 -7.81
C LYS A 201 2.40 -1.58 -8.55
N TYR A 202 2.20 -2.88 -8.75
CA TYR A 202 0.99 -3.44 -9.34
C TYR A 202 -0.03 -3.89 -8.28
N SER A 203 0.36 -3.95 -7.01
CA SER A 203 -0.52 -4.16 -5.88
C SER A 203 -1.44 -2.96 -5.63
N ALA A 204 -2.50 -3.16 -4.83
CA ALA A 204 -3.45 -2.10 -4.47
C ALA A 204 -2.88 -1.01 -3.53
N GLY A 205 -1.59 -1.10 -3.20
CA GLY A 205 -0.81 -0.16 -2.39
C GLY A 205 0.55 -0.79 -2.03
N ASN A 206 1.42 -0.01 -1.38
CA ASN A 206 2.70 -0.52 -0.88
C ASN A 206 2.53 -1.48 0.31
N ALA A 207 3.62 -2.11 0.76
CA ALA A 207 3.57 -3.11 1.82
C ALA A 207 2.96 -2.59 3.13
N LEU A 208 3.28 -1.36 3.55
CA LEU A 208 2.68 -0.72 4.72
C LEU A 208 1.16 -0.54 4.57
N GLN A 209 0.72 -0.01 3.43
CA GLN A 209 -0.71 0.16 3.12
C GLN A 209 -1.43 -1.18 3.06
N MET A 210 -0.77 -2.22 2.52
CA MET A 210 -1.34 -3.56 2.45
C MET A 210 -1.42 -4.22 3.82
N ALA A 211 -0.40 -4.12 4.68
CA ALA A 211 -0.47 -4.61 6.06
C ALA A 211 -1.68 -4.00 6.80
N ASN A 212 -1.85 -2.67 6.70
CA ASN A 212 -2.98 -1.96 7.29
C ASN A 212 -4.34 -2.34 6.69
N LYS A 213 -4.38 -2.63 5.38
CA LYS A 213 -5.61 -3.08 4.72
C LYS A 213 -5.97 -4.50 5.15
N PHE A 214 -4.98 -5.37 5.29
CA PHE A 214 -5.19 -6.76 5.66
C PHE A 214 -5.58 -6.91 7.14
N SER A 215 -5.04 -6.08 8.04
CA SER A 215 -5.41 -6.09 9.46
C SER A 215 -6.91 -5.82 9.71
N GLN A 216 -7.60 -5.21 8.74
CA GLN A 216 -9.04 -4.92 8.81
C GLN A 216 -9.92 -6.08 8.34
N PHE A 217 -9.35 -7.12 7.71
CA PHE A 217 -10.14 -8.25 7.22
C PHE A 217 -10.51 -9.22 8.33
N ARG A 218 -11.76 -9.71 8.31
CA ARG A 218 -12.30 -10.60 9.36
C ARG A 218 -11.44 -11.85 9.57
N GLN A 219 -10.91 -12.43 8.50
CA GLN A 219 -10.06 -13.63 8.52
C GLN A 219 -8.63 -13.42 9.02
N VAL A 220 -8.18 -12.18 9.15
CA VAL A 220 -6.82 -11.85 9.57
C VAL A 220 -6.78 -11.62 11.08
N ALA A 221 -5.85 -12.28 11.76
CA ALA A 221 -5.58 -12.12 13.18
C ALA A 221 -4.64 -10.93 13.43
N SER A 222 -3.57 -10.84 12.65
CA SER A 222 -2.66 -9.70 12.63
C SER A 222 -2.02 -9.54 11.24
N SER A 223 -1.62 -8.32 10.90
CA SER A 223 -0.81 -8.05 9.72
C SER A 223 0.03 -6.80 9.93
N GLU A 224 1.33 -6.92 9.69
CA GLU A 224 2.31 -5.88 10.00
C GLU A 224 3.37 -5.80 8.90
N PRO A 225 3.88 -4.59 8.60
CA PRO A 225 4.96 -4.43 7.64
C PRO A 225 6.23 -5.15 8.11
N ASP A 226 6.98 -5.67 7.15
CA ASP A 226 8.35 -6.12 7.40
C ASP A 226 9.29 -4.91 7.31
N PHE A 227 10.02 -4.66 8.40
CA PHE A 227 10.88 -3.49 8.54
C PHE A 227 12.34 -3.85 8.28
N LEU A 228 13.00 -3.01 7.49
CA LEU A 228 14.45 -2.92 7.42
C LEU A 228 14.94 -2.02 8.55
N TYR A 229 15.65 -2.59 9.52
CA TYR A 229 16.27 -1.83 10.60
C TYR A 229 17.64 -1.31 10.15
N ASP A 230 17.78 0.02 10.06
CA ASP A 230 19.08 0.65 9.86
C ASP A 230 19.61 1.14 11.21
N LEU A 231 20.53 0.37 11.77
CA LEU A 231 21.18 0.64 13.05
C LEU A 231 22.31 1.68 12.95
N GLN A 232 22.53 2.31 11.79
CA GLN A 232 23.55 3.35 11.65
C GLN A 232 23.10 4.67 12.30
N SER A 233 23.16 4.71 13.63
CA SER A 233 23.30 5.97 14.36
C SER A 233 24.76 6.44 14.23
N PRO A 234 25.04 7.68 13.79
CA PRO A 234 26.38 8.25 13.82
C PRO A 234 26.79 8.49 15.28
N GLY A 235 27.25 7.44 15.96
CA GLY A 235 27.62 7.54 17.38
C GLY A 235 28.21 6.28 18.01
N LEU A 236 27.90 5.09 17.51
CA LEU A 236 28.49 3.85 18.03
C LEU A 236 29.78 3.51 17.28
N LYS A 237 30.90 4.04 17.79
CA LYS A 237 32.20 3.41 17.60
C LYS A 237 32.17 2.09 18.38
N LEU A 238 32.23 0.97 17.66
CA LEU A 238 32.65 -0.32 18.24
C LEU A 238 34.12 -0.24 18.65
#